data_AF-A0A970X567-F1
#
_entry.id   AF-A0A970X567-F1
#
_cell.length_a   1.000
_cell.length_b   1.000
_cell.length_c   1.000
_cell.angle_alpha   90.00
_cell.angle_beta   90.00
_cell.angle_gamma   90.00
#
_symmetry.space_group_name_H-M   'P 1'
#
loop_
_entity.id
_entity.type
_entity.pdbx_description
1 polymer ?
#
loop_
_entity_poly.entity_id
_entity_poly.type
_entity_poly.pdbx_seq_one_letter_code
_entity_poly.pdbx_strand_id
1 'polypeptide(L)'
;MNRLPSRFASGYALRSLMPTLILAFLMSFQSQSVNALTAFDLIVDNAPAMVVYQGENPVVQTAIDLLAKDANLICDQPFRRGTTVQGRTIIVGIPDQEQGFRNLLKQQKVGYKDVVGKWEAFK
;
A
#
# COMPACT_ATOMS: atom_id res chain seq x y z
N MET A 1 72.06 15.91 36.46
CA MET A 1 72.39 15.52 35.07
C MET A 1 71.34 14.49 34.66
N ASN A 2 70.46 14.63 33.68
CA ASN A 2 70.45 15.38 32.42
C ASN A 2 69.02 15.84 32.04
N ARG A 3 68.94 16.79 31.11
CA ARG A 3 67.79 17.59 30.65
C ARG A 3 67.06 17.02 29.42
N LEU A 4 65.73 17.26 29.38
CA LEU A 4 64.87 17.69 28.22
C LEU A 4 64.52 16.63 27.11
N PRO A 5 63.62 16.93 26.12
CA PRO A 5 62.14 16.98 26.23
C PRO A 5 61.41 16.42 24.95
N SER A 6 60.09 16.19 24.97
CA SER A 6 59.24 16.22 23.74
C SER A 6 57.76 16.05 24.13
N ARG A 7 56.90 17.08 24.12
CA ARG A 7 56.32 17.87 23.01
C ARG A 7 55.49 17.03 22.03
N PHE A 8 54.23 17.47 21.89
CA PHE A 8 53.25 17.20 20.82
C PHE A 8 52.48 15.86 20.83
N ALA A 9 51.25 15.94 21.35
CA ALA A 9 50.15 15.12 20.85
C ALA A 9 48.85 15.97 20.86
N SER A 10 48.81 16.98 19.99
CA SER A 10 47.56 17.64 19.58
C SER A 10 47.61 17.76 18.08
N GLY A 11 46.65 17.15 17.38
CA GLY A 11 46.48 17.41 15.95
C GLY A 11 46.02 16.29 15.02
N TYR A 12 45.60 15.12 15.50
CA TYR A 12 45.16 14.04 14.58
C TYR A 12 43.70 13.62 14.69
N ALA A 13 42.98 14.00 15.75
CA ALA A 13 41.62 13.51 15.97
C ALA A 13 40.54 14.18 15.10
N LEU A 14 40.80 15.36 14.52
CA LEU A 14 39.75 16.15 13.85
C LEU A 14 39.68 15.98 12.32
N ARG A 15 40.66 15.31 11.69
CA ARG A 15 40.74 15.19 10.22
C ARG A 15 40.22 13.88 9.64
N SER A 16 40.03 12.83 10.44
CA SER A 16 39.59 11.51 9.93
C SER A 16 38.09 11.23 10.10
N LEU A 17 37.33 12.11 10.77
CA LEU A 17 35.91 11.89 11.08
C LEU A 17 34.94 12.36 9.98
N MET A 18 35.35 13.26 9.09
CA MET A 18 34.49 13.79 8.03
C MET A 18 34.19 12.81 6.88
N PRO A 19 35.14 12.02 6.34
CA PRO A 19 34.83 11.12 5.23
C PRO A 19 33.93 9.96 5.65
N THR A 20 34.01 9.53 6.92
CA THR A 20 33.17 8.47 7.50
C THR A 20 31.71 8.91 7.67
N LEU A 21 31.47 10.17 8.02
CA LEU A 21 30.12 10.74 8.14
C LEU A 21 29.41 10.85 6.79
N ILE A 22 30.14 11.22 5.73
CA ILE A 22 29.61 11.31 4.36
C ILE A 22 29.25 9.92 3.83
N LEU A 23 30.09 8.91 4.09
CA LEU A 23 29.82 7.52 3.68
C LEU A 23 28.60 6.92 4.41
N ALA A 24 28.45 7.23 5.71
CA ALA A 24 27.27 6.83 6.48
C ALA A 24 25.98 7.51 5.99
N PHE A 25 26.07 8.78 5.54
CA PHE A 25 24.95 9.51 4.96
C PHE A 25 24.56 9.03 3.56
N LEU A 26 25.51 8.54 2.75
CA LEU A 26 25.22 7.94 1.44
C LEU A 26 24.57 6.55 1.55
N MET A 27 24.91 5.78 2.59
CA MET A 27 24.31 4.46 2.87
C MET A 27 22.85 4.55 3.35
N SER A 28 22.40 5.69 3.88
CA SER A 28 21.03 5.84 4.39
C SER A 28 19.97 6.16 3.31
N PHE A 29 20.37 6.38 2.05
CA PHE A 29 19.42 6.66 0.95
C PHE A 29 18.93 5.42 0.19
N GLN A 30 19.38 4.22 0.54
CA GLN A 30 19.15 2.99 -0.25
C GLN A 30 17.98 2.14 0.28
N SER A 31 16.82 2.74 0.53
CA SER A 31 15.59 1.97 0.81
C SER A 31 14.33 2.73 0.37
N GLN A 32 14.27 3.14 -0.90
CA GLN A 32 12.96 3.38 -1.50
C GLN A 32 12.47 2.05 -2.05
N SER A 33 11.54 1.42 -1.33
CA SER A 33 10.78 0.30 -1.89
C SER A 33 9.99 0.85 -3.08
N VAL A 34 10.48 0.55 -4.28
CA VAL A 34 9.68 0.68 -5.49
C VAL A 34 8.62 -0.41 -5.38
N ASN A 35 7.44 -0.04 -4.86
CA ASN A 35 6.25 -0.86 -5.01
C ASN A 35 5.94 -0.87 -6.52
N ALA A 36 6.57 -1.79 -7.25
CA ALA A 36 6.10 -2.14 -8.57
C ALA A 36 4.61 -2.48 -8.42
N LEU A 37 3.77 -1.82 -9.21
CA LEU A 37 2.35 -2.11 -9.25
C LEU A 37 2.22 -3.55 -9.77
N THR A 38 2.20 -4.53 -8.87
CA THR A 38 1.91 -5.91 -9.21
C THR A 38 0.53 -5.91 -9.83
N ALA A 39 0.40 -6.40 -11.06
CA ALA A 39 -0.88 -6.53 -11.74
C ALA A 39 -1.89 -7.20 -10.80
N PHE A 40 -3.12 -6.70 -10.77
CA PHE A 40 -4.18 -7.28 -9.95
C PHE A 40 -4.81 -8.44 -10.71
N ASP A 41 -4.57 -9.66 -10.27
CA ASP A 41 -5.15 -10.85 -10.88
C ASP A 41 -6.56 -11.13 -10.32
N LEU A 42 -7.55 -11.07 -11.21
CA LEU A 42 -8.94 -11.34 -10.85
C LEU A 42 -9.17 -12.82 -10.52
N ILE A 43 -8.54 -13.73 -11.26
CA ILE A 43 -8.63 -15.19 -11.11
C ILE A 43 -7.22 -15.78 -11.20
N VAL A 44 -6.86 -16.62 -10.24
CA VAL A 44 -5.58 -17.36 -10.22
C VAL A 44 -5.90 -18.80 -9.84
N ASP A 45 -5.39 -19.77 -10.59
CA ASP A 45 -5.64 -21.21 -10.38
C ASP A 45 -7.13 -21.55 -10.19
N ASN A 46 -7.98 -20.95 -11.04
CA ASN A 46 -9.44 -21.08 -11.00
C ASN A 46 -10.12 -20.57 -9.70
N ALA A 47 -9.36 -19.87 -8.84
CA ALA A 47 -9.87 -19.22 -7.65
C ALA A 47 -10.05 -17.71 -7.90
N PRO A 48 -11.29 -17.20 -7.85
CA PRO A 48 -11.54 -15.77 -7.99
C PRO A 48 -11.01 -14.99 -6.79
N ALA A 49 -10.82 -13.69 -6.98
CA ALA A 49 -10.51 -12.74 -5.91
C ALA A 49 -11.62 -12.71 -4.85
N MET A 50 -11.32 -12.15 -3.68
CA MET A 50 -12.32 -11.83 -2.66
C MET A 50 -13.02 -10.52 -3.00
N VAL A 51 -14.29 -10.36 -2.64
CA VAL A 51 -15.01 -9.08 -2.71
C VAL A 51 -15.34 -8.61 -1.31
N VAL A 52 -14.91 -7.40 -0.96
CA VAL A 52 -15.23 -6.76 0.32
C VAL A 52 -16.15 -5.57 0.08
N TYR A 53 -17.34 -5.64 0.68
CA TYR A 53 -18.30 -4.54 0.74
C TYR A 53 -18.80 -4.44 2.19
N GLN A 54 -18.67 -3.26 2.79
CA GLN A 54 -19.03 -3.01 4.19
C GLN A 54 -20.28 -2.11 4.33
N GLY A 55 -20.89 -1.71 3.22
CA GLY A 55 -22.10 -0.90 3.22
C GLY A 55 -23.39 -1.72 3.23
N GLU A 56 -24.50 -1.01 3.28
CA GLU A 56 -25.85 -1.59 3.38
C GLU A 56 -26.71 -1.30 2.15
N ASN A 57 -26.13 -0.70 1.09
CA ASN A 57 -26.89 -0.34 -0.10
C ASN A 57 -27.34 -1.61 -0.84
N PRO A 58 -28.65 -1.87 -0.97
CA PRO A 58 -29.16 -3.10 -1.56
C PRO A 58 -28.84 -3.22 -3.06
N VAL A 59 -28.69 -2.10 -3.77
CA VAL A 59 -28.31 -2.08 -5.19
C VAL A 59 -26.87 -2.58 -5.34
N VAL A 60 -25.96 -2.13 -4.48
CA VAL A 60 -24.56 -2.60 -4.49
C VAL A 60 -24.48 -4.08 -4.13
N GLN A 61 -25.23 -4.53 -3.12
CA GLN A 61 -25.29 -5.96 -2.77
C GLN A 61 -25.79 -6.80 -3.95
N THR A 62 -26.84 -6.35 -4.63
CA THR A 62 -27.38 -7.03 -5.82
C THR A 62 -26.35 -7.09 -6.94
N ALA A 63 -25.62 -6.00 -7.19
CA ALA A 63 -24.55 -5.98 -8.19
C ALA A 63 -23.43 -6.99 -7.86
N ILE A 64 -23.06 -7.13 -6.58
CA ILE A 64 -22.09 -8.13 -6.14
C ILE A 64 -22.64 -9.56 -6.32
N ASP A 65 -23.92 -9.79 -6.07
CA ASP A 65 -24.55 -11.09 -6.33
C ASP A 65 -24.57 -11.44 -7.82
N LEU A 66 -24.80 -10.46 -8.69
CA LEU A 66 -24.69 -10.65 -10.14
C LEU A 66 -23.26 -10.97 -10.56
N LEU A 67 -22.27 -10.23 -10.06
CA LEU A 67 -20.85 -10.52 -10.30
C LEU A 67 -20.47 -11.94 -9.88
N ALA A 68 -20.96 -12.40 -8.72
CA ALA A 68 -20.70 -13.76 -8.25
C ALA A 68 -21.34 -14.83 -9.15
N LYS A 69 -22.52 -14.56 -9.73
CA LYS A 69 -23.15 -15.44 -10.71
C LYS A 69 -22.39 -15.46 -12.02
N ASP A 70 -21.94 -14.31 -12.52
CA ASP A 70 -21.17 -14.20 -13.75
C ASP A 70 -19.83 -14.93 -13.63
N ALA A 71 -19.21 -14.88 -12.45
CA ALA A 71 -17.98 -15.62 -12.17
C ALA A 71 -18.15 -17.13 -12.31
N ASN A 72 -19.29 -17.70 -11.89
CA ASN A 72 -19.56 -19.13 -12.04
C ASN A 72 -19.64 -19.58 -13.50
N LEU A 73 -19.79 -18.66 -14.46
CA LEU A 73 -19.75 -18.97 -15.89
C LEU A 73 -18.30 -19.07 -16.41
N ILE A 74 -17.32 -18.57 -15.67
CA ILE A 74 -15.93 -18.42 -16.10
C ILE A 74 -14.98 -19.28 -15.25
N CYS A 75 -15.22 -19.37 -13.95
CA CYS A 75 -14.45 -20.17 -13.00
C CYS A 75 -15.33 -21.12 -12.19
N ASP A 76 -14.74 -22.20 -11.68
CA ASP A 76 -15.48 -23.26 -10.97
C ASP A 76 -16.00 -22.80 -9.59
N GLN A 77 -15.60 -21.61 -9.13
CA GLN A 77 -16.01 -21.04 -7.85
C GLN A 77 -16.50 -19.59 -8.00
N PRO A 78 -17.52 -19.17 -7.23
CA PRO A 78 -17.96 -17.78 -7.21
C PRO A 78 -16.96 -16.88 -6.46
N PHE A 79 -17.01 -15.58 -6.74
CA PHE A 79 -16.35 -14.57 -5.90
C PHE A 79 -16.81 -14.74 -4.44
N ARG A 80 -15.84 -14.83 -3.52
CA ARG A 80 -16.12 -14.95 -2.09
C ARG A 80 -16.32 -13.57 -1.48
N ARG A 81 -17.41 -13.39 -0.74
CA ARG A 81 -17.61 -12.20 0.08
C ARG A 81 -16.72 -12.27 1.32
N GLY A 82 -15.99 -11.20 1.59
CA GLY A 82 -15.14 -11.04 2.77
C GLY A 82 -15.53 -9.83 3.59
N THR A 83 -15.12 -9.83 4.86
CA THR A 83 -15.29 -8.70 5.79
C THR A 83 -14.01 -7.88 5.97
N THR A 84 -12.86 -8.44 5.58
CA THR A 84 -11.53 -7.86 5.77
C THR A 84 -10.73 -7.92 4.48
N VAL A 85 -9.98 -6.85 4.18
CA VAL A 85 -9.11 -6.77 3.00
C VAL A 85 -7.86 -7.61 3.22
N GLN A 86 -7.69 -8.70 2.46
CA GLN A 86 -6.53 -9.58 2.51
C GLN A 86 -6.23 -10.16 1.12
N GLY A 87 -4.95 -10.28 0.76
CA GLY A 87 -4.54 -10.85 -0.54
C GLY A 87 -5.20 -10.16 -1.75
N ARG A 88 -5.68 -10.95 -2.72
CA ARG A 88 -6.38 -10.47 -3.92
C ARG A 88 -7.84 -10.13 -3.57
N THR A 89 -8.10 -8.86 -3.31
CA THR A 89 -9.43 -8.36 -2.92
C THR A 89 -9.90 -7.22 -3.82
N ILE A 90 -11.12 -7.31 -4.32
CA ILE A 90 -11.90 -6.22 -4.89
C ILE A 90 -12.59 -5.49 -3.74
N ILE A 91 -12.35 -4.19 -3.61
CA ILE A 91 -12.97 -3.36 -2.58
C ILE A 91 -14.07 -2.54 -3.25
N VAL A 92 -15.30 -2.67 -2.77
CA VAL A 92 -16.47 -1.97 -3.28
C VAL A 92 -16.99 -1.03 -2.20
N GLY A 93 -17.49 0.14 -2.58
CA GLY A 93 -18.17 1.03 -1.66
C GLY A 93 -18.57 2.37 -2.28
N ILE A 94 -19.28 3.17 -1.49
CA ILE A 94 -19.81 4.47 -1.89
C ILE A 94 -19.13 5.56 -1.04
N PRO A 95 -18.15 6.32 -1.57
CA PRO A 95 -17.26 7.15 -0.75
C PRO A 95 -17.95 8.25 0.05
N ASP A 96 -19.06 8.82 -0.42
CA ASP A 96 -19.81 9.86 0.29
C ASP A 96 -20.75 9.29 1.36
N GLN A 97 -21.22 8.06 1.20
CA GLN A 97 -22.17 7.41 2.11
C GLN A 97 -21.48 6.57 3.20
N GLU A 98 -20.31 5.99 2.91
CA GLU A 98 -19.74 4.91 3.72
C GLU A 98 -18.42 5.32 4.40
N GLN A 99 -18.47 5.62 5.71
CA GLN A 99 -17.28 6.02 6.48
C GLN A 99 -16.20 4.92 6.52
N GLY A 100 -16.61 3.65 6.64
CA GLY A 100 -15.69 2.50 6.61
C GLY A 100 -14.91 2.45 5.29
N PHE A 101 -15.61 2.63 4.17
CA PHE A 101 -14.99 2.66 2.85
C PHE A 101 -14.02 3.83 2.69
N ARG A 102 -14.37 5.04 3.16
CA ARG A 102 -13.43 6.18 3.16
C ARG A 102 -12.14 5.88 3.94
N ASN A 103 -12.24 5.17 5.06
CA ASN A 103 -11.08 4.79 5.86
C ASN A 103 -10.20 3.79 5.10
N LEU A 104 -10.80 2.81 4.43
CA LEU A 104 -10.08 1.87 3.55
C LEU A 104 -9.36 2.60 2.41
N LEU A 105 -10.04 3.50 1.71
CA LEU A 105 -9.43 4.29 0.62
C LEU A 105 -8.26 5.14 1.11
N LYS A 106 -8.36 5.73 2.31
CA LYS A 106 -7.24 6.46 2.94
C LYS A 106 -6.05 5.56 3.26
N GLN A 107 -6.29 4.38 3.83
CA GLN A 107 -5.23 3.40 4.14
C GLN A 107 -4.50 2.95 2.88
N GLN A 108 -5.25 2.72 1.79
CA GLN A 108 -4.71 2.31 0.49
C GLN A 108 -4.20 3.48 -0.37
N LYS A 109 -4.25 4.72 0.15
CA LYS A 109 -3.84 5.95 -0.55
C LYS A 109 -4.57 6.16 -1.90
N VAL A 110 -5.81 5.71 -2.00
CA VAL A 110 -6.65 5.87 -3.20
C VAL A 110 -7.40 7.20 -3.12
N GLY A 111 -7.17 8.07 -4.12
CA GLY A 111 -7.94 9.30 -4.29
C GLY A 111 -9.28 9.05 -4.97
N TYR A 112 -10.36 9.59 -4.43
CA TYR A 112 -11.74 9.40 -4.91
C TYR A 112 -12.52 10.71 -5.11
N LYS A 113 -11.86 11.87 -4.97
CA LYS A 113 -12.52 13.19 -5.12
C LYS A 113 -13.03 13.46 -6.54
N ASP A 114 -12.48 12.76 -7.51
CA ASP A 114 -12.83 12.80 -8.92
C ASP A 114 -14.22 12.18 -9.22
N VAL A 115 -14.77 11.36 -8.33
CA VAL A 115 -16.08 10.70 -8.51
C VAL A 115 -17.16 11.18 -7.53
N VAL A 116 -16.78 11.76 -6.38
CA VAL A 116 -17.75 12.21 -5.36
C VAL A 116 -18.66 13.32 -5.88
N GLY A 117 -19.97 13.17 -5.63
CA GLY A 117 -20.99 14.15 -5.99
C GLY A 117 -21.29 14.23 -7.49
N LYS A 118 -20.64 13.39 -8.31
CA LYS A 118 -20.94 13.27 -9.74
C LYS A 118 -21.98 12.17 -9.95
N TRP A 119 -22.89 12.43 -10.87
CA TRP A 119 -23.91 11.47 -11.25
C TRP A 119 -23.27 10.23 -11.88
N GLU A 120 -23.57 9.04 -11.33
CA GLU A 120 -23.17 7.73 -11.85
C GLU A 120 -21.66 7.58 -12.16
N ALA A 121 -20.79 8.26 -11.40
CA ALA A 121 -19.34 8.17 -11.55
C ALA A 121 -18.75 7.02 -10.70
N PHE A 122 -17.83 6.26 -11.27
CA PHE A 122 -17.12 5.14 -10.62
C PHE A 122 -15.62 5.16 -10.92
N LYS A 123 -14.84 4.46 -10.10
CA LYS A 123 -13.39 4.34 -10.18
C LYS A 123 -12.93 2.97 -9.70
#